data_AF-A0A356T0M8-F1
#
_entry.id   AF-A0A356T0M8-F1
#
_cell.length_a   1.000
_cell.length_b   1.000
_cell.length_c   1.000
_cell.angle_alpha   90.00
_cell.angle_beta   90.00
_cell.angle_gamma   90.00
#
_symmetry.space_group_name_H-M   'P 1'
#
loop_
_entity.id
_entity.type
_entity.pdbx_description
1 polymer ?
#
loop_
_entity_poly.entity_id
_entity_poly.type
_entity_poly.pdbx_seq_one_letter_code
_entity_poly.pdbx_strand_id
1 'polypeptide(L)'
;YLYVHHGEEAVRHVFRVASSLDSMVVGEPQILGQVKEAYSASKTTGSLGTLLDRCFSHAFAVAKKVRNETTIAEGSVSVSSIAGDLAKKIFGTLEGRRVLLVGAGEMGEAAGKHLRKAGASLFIVNRSPEKAEALARELDGHARGLEALSTELAQADVAIASTSSTRFVITPELMKPVIKARRHRPLFLIDIAVPRDVDPRVGEMEYVFLYDVDDLEQVAQENLNARRREADAAERIVTMEVAAFERWRRSGVLKPTIVALRQKVRGTLEAELERTLPRLSGVTERERRSLDKMIDAMTNKLLHRTISELKSHADTPEGEALLRHARLLYELEDAKSAPQPEPTSDGVQKKLAPAKGKS
;
A
#
# COMPACT_ATOMS: atom_id res chain seq x y z
N TYR A 1 -5.68 -23.94 7.80
CA TYR A 1 -5.40 -23.30 9.10
C TYR A 1 -6.23 -22.02 9.19
N LEU A 2 -6.91 -21.78 10.31
CA LEU A 2 -7.63 -20.54 10.62
C LEU A 2 -6.96 -19.92 11.85
N TYR A 3 -6.80 -18.60 11.87
CA TYR A 3 -6.30 -17.84 13.02
C TYR A 3 -7.30 -16.74 13.39
N VAL A 4 -7.21 -16.25 14.63
CA VAL A 4 -8.13 -15.24 15.18
C VAL A 4 -7.32 -14.17 15.91
N HIS A 5 -7.60 -12.91 15.61
CA HIS A 5 -7.08 -11.75 16.33
C HIS A 5 -8.24 -10.94 16.93
N HIS A 6 -8.00 -10.31 18.09
CA HIS A 6 -8.97 -9.50 18.80
C HIS A 6 -8.41 -8.13 19.17
N GLY A 7 -9.28 -7.11 19.19
CA GLY A 7 -8.94 -5.77 19.68
C GLY A 7 -7.72 -5.17 18.97
N GLU A 8 -6.73 -4.75 19.75
CA GLU A 8 -5.50 -4.12 19.25
C GLU A 8 -4.75 -5.02 18.25
N GLU A 9 -4.69 -6.33 18.50
CA GLU A 9 -3.98 -7.26 17.61
C GLU A 9 -4.66 -7.40 16.26
N ALA A 10 -5.99 -7.25 16.19
CA ALA A 10 -6.71 -7.23 14.92
C ALA A 10 -6.38 -5.95 14.12
N VAL A 11 -6.31 -4.79 14.80
CA VAL A 11 -5.90 -3.52 14.18
C VAL A 11 -4.46 -3.59 13.69
N ARG A 12 -3.55 -4.09 14.54
CA ARG A 12 -2.15 -4.32 14.21
C ARG A 12 -2.00 -5.19 12.98
N HIS A 13 -2.72 -6.31 12.93
CA HIS A 13 -2.68 -7.21 11.78
C HIS A 13 -3.15 -6.52 10.50
N VAL A 14 -4.27 -5.79 10.52
CA VAL A 14 -4.74 -5.02 9.35
C VAL A 14 -3.68 -4.01 8.89
N PHE A 15 -3.01 -3.31 9.81
CA PHE A 15 -1.98 -2.31 9.48
C PHE A 15 -0.72 -2.99 8.90
N ARG A 16 -0.33 -4.15 9.44
CA ARG A 16 0.79 -4.97 8.91
C ARG A 16 0.48 -5.48 7.50
N VAL A 17 -0.71 -6.04 7.28
CA VAL A 17 -1.15 -6.56 5.98
C VAL A 17 -1.20 -5.43 4.95
N ALA A 18 -1.82 -4.29 5.28
CA ALA A 18 -1.87 -3.14 4.37
C ALA A 18 -0.48 -2.57 4.05
N SER A 19 0.47 -2.71 4.98
CA SER A 19 1.88 -2.29 4.81
C SER A 19 2.77 -3.39 4.20
N SER A 20 2.18 -4.51 3.77
CA SER A 20 2.88 -5.67 3.19
C SER A 20 3.97 -6.27 4.10
N LEU A 21 3.83 -6.15 5.42
CA LEU A 21 4.75 -6.74 6.41
C LEU A 21 4.46 -8.22 6.70
N ASP A 22 3.29 -8.70 6.28
CA ASP A 22 2.81 -10.07 6.53
C ASP A 22 2.81 -10.94 5.27
N SER A 23 3.50 -10.50 4.22
CA SER A 23 3.64 -11.22 2.95
C SER A 23 4.96 -12.00 2.91
N MET A 24 4.98 -13.14 2.19
CA MET A 24 6.22 -13.85 1.85
C MET A 24 7.22 -12.94 1.13
N VAL A 25 6.72 -11.95 0.39
CA VAL A 25 7.51 -10.87 -0.22
C VAL A 25 7.13 -9.55 0.44
N VAL A 26 7.95 -9.14 1.40
CA VAL A 26 7.74 -7.89 2.16
C VAL A 26 7.83 -6.68 1.22
N GLY A 27 6.86 -5.77 1.30
CA GLY A 27 6.86 -4.50 0.54
C GLY A 27 6.19 -4.54 -0.85
N GLU A 28 5.60 -5.67 -1.26
CA GLU A 28 4.92 -5.78 -2.54
C GLU A 28 3.65 -4.90 -2.63
N PRO A 29 3.43 -4.14 -3.72
CA PRO A 29 2.30 -3.22 -3.83
C PRO A 29 0.93 -3.91 -4.04
N GLN A 30 0.92 -5.20 -4.40
CA GLN A 30 -0.30 -5.94 -4.77
C GLN A 30 -1.26 -6.13 -3.58
N ILE A 31 -0.75 -6.42 -2.38
CA ILE A 31 -1.57 -6.63 -1.18
C ILE A 31 -2.36 -5.37 -0.83
N LEU A 32 -1.72 -4.20 -0.84
CA LEU A 32 -2.41 -2.92 -0.61
C LEU A 32 -3.52 -2.66 -1.65
N GLY A 33 -3.31 -3.07 -2.90
CA GLY A 33 -4.33 -3.02 -3.95
C GLY A 33 -5.56 -3.86 -3.60
N GLN A 34 -5.34 -5.13 -3.25
CA GLN A 34 -6.41 -6.07 -2.85
C GLN A 34 -7.18 -5.57 -1.63
N VAL A 35 -6.50 -5.02 -0.62
CA VAL A 35 -7.17 -4.47 0.57
C VAL A 35 -8.04 -3.25 0.20
N LYS A 36 -7.61 -2.40 -0.75
CA LYS A 36 -8.41 -1.27 -1.25
C LYS A 36 -9.62 -1.70 -2.07
N GLU A 37 -9.50 -2.78 -2.84
CA GLU A 37 -10.61 -3.38 -3.57
C GLU A 37 -11.66 -3.92 -2.61
N ALA A 38 -11.23 -4.69 -1.59
CA ALA A 38 -12.11 -5.20 -0.55
C ALA A 38 -12.82 -4.07 0.21
N TYR A 39 -12.08 -3.03 0.62
CA TYR A 39 -12.65 -1.83 1.26
C TYR A 39 -13.70 -1.15 0.37
N SER A 40 -13.41 -0.97 -0.91
CA SER A 40 -14.34 -0.35 -1.87
C SER A 40 -15.61 -1.18 -2.05
N ALA A 41 -15.49 -2.51 -2.16
CA ALA A 41 -16.63 -3.41 -2.26
C ALA A 41 -17.52 -3.37 -1.00
N SER A 42 -16.92 -3.35 0.20
CA SER A 42 -17.65 -3.22 1.46
C SER A 42 -18.38 -1.88 1.60
N LYS A 43 -17.77 -0.79 1.10
CA LYS A 43 -18.39 0.53 1.11
C LYS A 43 -19.62 0.61 0.21
N THR A 44 -19.56 0.05 -0.99
CA THR A 44 -20.68 0.02 -1.95
C THR A 44 -21.86 -0.80 -1.44
N THR A 45 -21.58 -1.86 -0.67
CA THR A 45 -22.61 -2.76 -0.13
C THR A 45 -23.18 -2.29 1.22
N GLY A 46 -22.68 -1.19 1.80
CA GLY A 46 -23.11 -0.70 3.10
C GLY A 46 -22.73 -1.60 4.28
N SER A 47 -21.83 -2.56 4.08
CA SER A 47 -21.39 -3.53 5.10
C SER A 47 -20.30 -2.98 6.02
N LEU A 48 -19.85 -1.73 5.79
CA LEU A 48 -18.76 -1.09 6.49
C LEU A 48 -19.27 -0.16 7.60
N GLY A 49 -19.14 -0.57 8.86
CA GLY A 49 -19.42 0.28 10.02
C GLY A 49 -18.36 1.37 10.25
N THR A 50 -18.69 2.40 11.03
CA THR A 50 -17.81 3.56 11.28
C THR A 50 -16.43 3.18 11.82
N LEU A 51 -16.35 2.14 12.66
CA LEU A 51 -15.09 1.68 13.23
C LEU A 51 -14.18 1.06 12.15
N LEU A 52 -14.73 0.20 11.30
CA LEU A 52 -13.99 -0.46 10.22
C LEU A 52 -13.59 0.56 9.15
N ASP A 53 -14.47 1.49 8.79
CA ASP A 53 -14.17 2.56 7.82
C ASP A 53 -12.96 3.38 8.25
N ARG A 54 -12.91 3.77 9.52
CA ARG A 54 -11.78 4.49 10.10
C ARG A 54 -10.52 3.63 10.16
N CYS A 55 -10.64 2.35 10.56
CA CYS A 55 -9.51 1.42 10.66
C CYS A 55 -8.80 1.25 9.31
N PHE A 56 -9.55 0.93 8.24
CA PHE A 56 -8.97 0.75 6.91
C PHE A 56 -8.42 2.05 6.32
N SER A 57 -9.13 3.18 6.52
CA SER A 57 -8.63 4.49 6.09
C SER A 57 -7.29 4.84 6.75
N HIS A 58 -7.15 4.56 8.05
CA HIS A 58 -5.89 4.74 8.78
C HIS A 58 -4.83 3.76 8.28
N ALA A 59 -5.17 2.48 8.09
CA ALA A 59 -4.26 1.47 7.55
C ALA A 59 -3.64 1.90 6.21
N PHE A 60 -4.41 2.54 5.31
CA PHE A 60 -3.88 3.09 4.06
C PHE A 60 -2.90 4.25 4.27
N ALA A 61 -3.16 5.10 5.26
CA ALA A 61 -2.23 6.17 5.63
C ALA A 61 -0.94 5.60 6.24
N VAL A 62 -1.04 4.58 7.10
CA VAL A 62 0.11 3.85 7.66
C VAL A 62 0.93 3.20 6.55
N ALA A 63 0.28 2.49 5.62
CA ALA A 63 0.97 1.87 4.49
C ALA A 63 1.73 2.90 3.64
N LYS A 64 1.13 4.07 3.39
CA LYS A 64 1.79 5.18 2.69
C LYS A 64 2.98 5.72 3.50
N LYS A 65 2.83 5.86 4.81
CA LYS A 65 3.87 6.34 5.72
C LYS A 65 5.05 5.39 5.77
N VAL A 66 4.80 4.09 5.99
CA VAL A 66 5.81 3.02 5.91
C VAL A 66 6.55 3.08 4.58
N ARG A 67 5.83 3.18 3.46
CA ARG A 67 6.44 3.25 2.12
C ARG A 67 7.32 4.48 1.89
N ASN A 68 7.01 5.60 2.53
CA ASN A 68 7.75 6.85 2.36
C ASN A 68 8.91 7.00 3.35
N GLU A 69 8.79 6.43 4.54
CA GLU A 69 9.75 6.58 5.64
C GLU A 69 10.68 5.37 5.79
N THR A 70 10.48 4.30 5.01
CA THR A 70 11.33 3.10 4.99
C THR A 70 11.67 2.71 3.55
N THR A 71 12.81 2.06 3.36
CA THR A 71 13.23 1.52 2.05
C THR A 71 12.61 0.16 1.76
N ILE A 72 11.66 -0.29 2.60
CA ILE A 72 11.01 -1.61 2.50
C ILE A 72 10.26 -1.81 1.18
N ALA A 73 9.84 -0.71 0.54
CA ALA A 73 9.15 -0.71 -0.74
C ALA A 73 10.08 -0.46 -1.94
N GLU A 74 11.37 -0.18 -1.73
CA GLU A 74 12.32 0.16 -2.80
C GLU A 74 12.88 -1.05 -3.53
N GLY A 75 12.46 -2.27 -3.21
CA GLY A 75 12.92 -3.44 -3.93
C GLY A 75 12.03 -4.64 -3.76
N SER A 76 10.97 -4.75 -4.59
CA SER A 76 10.59 -6.06 -5.10
C SER A 76 11.75 -6.54 -5.96
N VAL A 77 12.73 -7.17 -5.32
CA VAL A 77 13.95 -7.61 -5.96
C VAL A 77 13.59 -8.81 -6.83
N SER A 78 13.11 -8.54 -8.06
CA SER A 78 13.10 -9.55 -9.10
C SER A 78 14.53 -9.76 -9.57
N VAL A 79 14.89 -10.99 -9.96
CA VAL A 79 16.21 -11.32 -10.54
C VAL A 79 16.60 -10.30 -11.64
N SER A 80 15.62 -9.88 -12.43
CA SER A 80 15.75 -8.84 -13.47
C SER A 80 16.14 -7.44 -12.96
N SER A 81 15.67 -7.03 -11.77
CA SER A 81 16.06 -5.76 -11.15
C SER A 81 17.49 -5.79 -10.59
N ILE A 82 17.89 -6.91 -10.00
CA ILE A 82 19.26 -7.12 -9.49
C ILE A 82 20.26 -7.03 -10.64
N ALA A 83 19.95 -7.68 -11.76
CA ALA A 83 20.77 -7.62 -12.96
C ALA A 83 21.08 -6.17 -13.37
N GLY A 84 20.07 -5.29 -13.31
CA GLY A 84 20.22 -3.86 -13.57
C GLY A 84 21.06 -3.13 -12.53
N ASP A 85 20.80 -3.38 -11.25
CA ASP A 85 21.51 -2.74 -10.14
C ASP A 85 22.99 -3.17 -10.07
N LEU A 86 23.27 -4.43 -10.36
CA LEU A 86 24.61 -4.99 -10.40
C LEU A 86 25.41 -4.38 -11.55
N ALA A 87 24.80 -4.26 -12.73
CA ALA A 87 25.39 -3.53 -13.85
C ALA A 87 25.71 -2.07 -13.47
N LYS A 88 24.79 -1.38 -12.78
CA LYS A 88 25.04 0.00 -12.32
C LYS A 88 26.17 0.08 -11.29
N LYS A 89 26.28 -0.86 -10.35
CA LYS A 89 27.39 -0.90 -9.38
C LYS A 89 28.74 -1.10 -10.06
N ILE A 90 28.80 -1.94 -11.10
CA ILE A 90 30.04 -2.23 -11.82
C ILE A 90 30.46 -1.04 -12.70
N PHE A 91 29.53 -0.44 -13.44
CA PHE A 91 29.84 0.62 -14.40
C PHE A 91 29.72 2.05 -13.83
N GLY A 92 29.16 2.21 -12.62
CA GLY A 92 28.85 3.47 -11.96
C GLY A 92 27.64 4.18 -12.59
N THR A 93 27.75 4.51 -13.89
CA THR A 93 26.67 5.03 -14.72
C THR A 93 26.41 4.12 -15.93
N LEU A 94 25.14 4.00 -16.29
CA LEU A 94 24.69 3.27 -17.48
C LEU A 94 24.37 4.18 -18.66
N GLU A 95 24.51 5.50 -18.48
CA GLU A 95 24.31 6.48 -19.54
C GLU A 95 25.30 6.24 -20.69
N GLY A 96 24.77 6.05 -21.91
CA GLY A 96 25.56 5.77 -23.09
C GLY A 96 26.17 4.35 -23.15
N ARG A 97 25.90 3.49 -22.16
CA ARG A 97 26.34 2.09 -22.17
C ARG A 97 25.47 1.27 -23.11
N ARG A 98 26.09 0.29 -23.78
CA ARG A 98 25.39 -0.62 -24.70
C ARG A 98 24.99 -1.87 -23.95
N VAL A 99 23.69 -2.13 -23.88
CA VAL A 99 23.13 -3.35 -23.29
C VAL A 99 22.55 -4.19 -24.42
N LEU A 100 22.95 -5.46 -24.48
CA LEU A 100 22.42 -6.44 -25.41
C LEU A 100 21.42 -7.36 -24.69
N LEU A 101 20.20 -7.46 -25.19
CA LEU A 101 19.23 -8.47 -24.78
C LEU A 101 19.24 -9.59 -25.83
N VAL A 102 19.55 -10.80 -25.42
CA VAL A 102 19.55 -12.01 -26.25
C VAL A 102 18.28 -12.80 -25.92
N GLY A 103 17.30 -12.73 -26.80
CA GLY A 103 15.95 -13.24 -26.59
C GLY A 103 14.94 -12.15 -26.27
N ALA A 104 13.71 -12.60 -26.03
CA ALA A 104 12.58 -11.73 -25.66
C ALA A 104 11.73 -12.45 -24.60
N GLY A 105 12.39 -12.97 -23.56
CA GLY A 105 11.73 -13.53 -22.38
C GLY A 105 11.27 -12.42 -21.44
N GLU A 106 10.19 -12.67 -20.69
CA GLU A 106 9.59 -11.70 -19.76
C GLU A 106 10.61 -11.16 -18.74
N MET A 107 11.49 -12.02 -18.24
CA MET A 107 12.54 -11.63 -17.29
C MET A 107 13.60 -10.72 -17.93
N GLY A 108 13.99 -10.96 -19.19
CA GLY A 108 14.92 -10.11 -19.91
C GLY A 108 14.31 -8.76 -20.27
N GLU A 109 13.02 -8.75 -20.61
CA GLU A 109 12.26 -7.52 -20.83
C GLU A 109 12.19 -6.67 -19.55
N ALA A 110 11.88 -7.26 -18.40
CA ALA A 110 11.83 -6.54 -17.13
C ALA A 110 13.19 -5.94 -16.75
N ALA A 111 14.29 -6.65 -17.04
CA ALA A 111 15.65 -6.15 -16.82
C ALA A 111 15.98 -5.00 -17.80
N GLY A 112 15.60 -5.17 -19.07
CA GLY A 112 15.70 -4.14 -20.11
C GLY A 112 14.99 -2.85 -19.72
N LYS A 113 13.76 -2.93 -19.20
CA LYS A 113 12.99 -1.76 -18.69
C LYS A 113 13.77 -0.99 -17.63
N HIS A 114 14.38 -1.68 -16.67
CA HIS A 114 15.19 -1.03 -15.63
C HIS A 114 16.45 -0.38 -16.21
N LEU A 115 17.17 -1.09 -17.09
CA LEU A 115 18.40 -0.58 -17.70
C LEU A 115 18.14 0.62 -18.62
N ARG A 116 17.02 0.63 -19.35
CA ARG A 116 16.61 1.78 -20.17
C ARG A 116 16.36 3.01 -19.31
N LYS A 117 15.62 2.86 -18.21
CA LYS A 117 15.37 3.95 -17.25
C LYS A 117 16.66 4.50 -16.64
N ALA A 118 17.71 3.68 -16.56
CA ALA A 118 19.03 4.08 -16.09
C ALA A 118 19.91 4.74 -17.17
N GLY A 119 19.41 4.94 -18.39
CA GLY A 119 20.10 5.66 -19.48
C GLY A 119 20.84 4.76 -20.48
N ALA A 120 20.69 3.44 -20.40
CA ALA A 120 21.34 2.52 -21.32
C ALA A 120 20.72 2.54 -22.72
N SER A 121 21.56 2.28 -23.72
CA SER A 121 21.15 2.02 -25.11
C SER A 121 20.94 0.52 -25.30
N LEU A 122 19.71 0.12 -25.61
CA LEU A 122 19.33 -1.29 -25.69
C LEU A 122 19.41 -1.80 -27.13
N PHE A 123 20.00 -2.98 -27.30
CA PHE A 123 20.05 -3.74 -28.54
C PHE A 123 19.40 -5.10 -28.28
N ILE A 124 18.45 -5.51 -29.10
CA ILE A 124 17.71 -6.76 -28.90
C ILE A 124 17.98 -7.69 -30.08
N VAL A 125 18.49 -8.86 -29.78
CA VAL A 125 18.73 -9.95 -30.73
C VAL A 125 17.77 -11.08 -30.41
N ASN A 126 17.02 -11.55 -31.40
CA ASN A 126 16.14 -12.71 -31.23
C ASN A 126 16.08 -13.55 -32.50
N ARG A 127 15.73 -14.83 -32.35
CA ARG A 127 15.50 -15.75 -33.47
C ARG A 127 14.28 -15.35 -34.31
N SER A 128 13.24 -14.80 -33.68
CA SER A 128 12.09 -14.21 -34.37
C SER A 128 12.30 -12.69 -34.49
N PRO A 129 12.47 -12.17 -35.72
CA PRO A 129 12.62 -10.74 -35.96
C PRO A 129 11.44 -9.93 -35.42
N GLU A 130 10.23 -10.46 -35.56
CA GLU A 130 8.98 -9.79 -35.13
C GLU A 130 8.97 -9.56 -33.61
N LYS A 131 9.44 -10.54 -32.84
CA LYS A 131 9.57 -10.42 -31.38
C LYS A 131 10.66 -9.42 -30.98
N ALA A 132 11.80 -9.40 -31.69
CA ALA A 132 12.85 -8.41 -31.45
C ALA A 132 12.34 -6.99 -31.73
N GLU A 133 11.62 -6.77 -32.82
CA GLU A 133 11.04 -5.48 -33.20
C GLU A 133 9.95 -5.01 -32.24
N ALA A 134 9.09 -5.91 -31.78
CA ALA A 134 8.09 -5.61 -30.76
C ALA A 134 8.74 -5.12 -29.45
N LEU A 135 9.71 -5.89 -28.95
CA LEU A 135 10.41 -5.55 -27.70
C LEU A 135 11.26 -4.27 -27.86
N ALA A 136 11.90 -4.06 -29.00
CA ALA A 136 12.64 -2.84 -29.30
C ALA A 136 11.75 -1.60 -29.31
N ARG A 137 10.53 -1.69 -29.86
CA ARG A 137 9.57 -0.58 -29.81
C ARG A 137 9.12 -0.27 -28.39
N GLU A 138 8.89 -1.29 -27.57
CA GLU A 138 8.46 -1.10 -26.19
C GLU A 138 9.56 -0.48 -25.31
N LEU A 139 10.80 -0.89 -25.51
CA LEU A 139 11.93 -0.47 -24.67
C LEU A 139 12.73 0.70 -25.26
N ASP A 140 12.28 1.27 -26.38
CA ASP A 140 12.99 2.32 -27.12
C ASP A 140 14.45 1.92 -27.43
N GLY A 141 14.59 0.72 -27.99
CA GLY A 141 15.85 0.07 -28.34
C GLY A 141 15.98 -0.25 -29.83
N HIS A 142 16.98 -1.05 -30.17
CA HIS A 142 17.30 -1.42 -31.55
C HIS A 142 17.22 -2.92 -31.78
N ALA A 143 16.29 -3.36 -32.62
CA ALA A 143 16.21 -4.76 -33.03
C ALA A 143 17.35 -5.13 -34.00
N ARG A 144 17.83 -6.37 -33.87
CA ARG A 144 18.87 -6.99 -34.68
C ARG A 144 18.54 -8.46 -34.95
N GLY A 145 18.94 -8.97 -36.11
CA GLY A 145 18.86 -10.40 -36.42
C GLY A 145 19.82 -11.23 -35.56
N LEU A 146 19.52 -12.53 -35.42
CA LEU A 146 20.35 -13.47 -34.66
C LEU A 146 21.77 -13.59 -35.23
N GLU A 147 21.92 -13.36 -36.54
CA GLU A 147 23.19 -13.36 -37.26
C GLU A 147 24.14 -12.27 -36.75
N ALA A 148 23.59 -11.19 -36.18
CA ALA A 148 24.37 -10.09 -35.62
C ALA A 148 24.86 -10.36 -34.19
N LEU A 149 24.48 -11.48 -33.56
CA LEU A 149 24.78 -11.79 -32.16
C LEU A 149 26.26 -11.60 -31.82
N SER A 150 27.16 -12.19 -32.62
CA SER A 150 28.61 -12.08 -32.40
C SER A 150 29.10 -10.62 -32.49
N THR A 151 28.55 -9.84 -33.42
CA THR A 151 28.96 -8.44 -33.64
C THR A 151 28.46 -7.55 -32.51
N GLU A 152 27.22 -7.75 -32.05
CA GLU A 152 26.66 -6.99 -30.93
C GLU A 152 27.32 -7.37 -29.60
N LEU A 153 27.63 -8.66 -29.37
CA LEU A 153 28.42 -9.10 -28.21
C LEU A 153 29.82 -8.49 -28.18
N ALA A 154 30.41 -8.16 -29.33
CA ALA A 154 31.71 -7.47 -29.38
C ALA A 154 31.62 -5.98 -29.00
N GLN A 155 30.43 -5.37 -29.05
CA GLN A 155 30.22 -3.94 -28.78
C GLN A 155 29.58 -3.68 -27.41
N ALA A 156 28.78 -4.63 -26.91
CA ALA A 156 28.04 -4.52 -25.67
C ALA A 156 28.93 -4.36 -24.44
N ASP A 157 28.52 -3.56 -23.48
CA ASP A 157 29.14 -3.52 -22.14
C ASP A 157 28.47 -4.55 -21.22
N VAL A 158 27.15 -4.73 -21.38
CA VAL A 158 26.31 -5.70 -20.66
C VAL A 158 25.55 -6.55 -21.68
N ALA A 159 25.44 -7.85 -21.45
CA ALA A 159 24.57 -8.74 -22.20
C ALA A 159 23.68 -9.55 -21.24
N ILE A 160 22.39 -9.67 -21.55
CA ILE A 160 21.41 -10.45 -20.79
C ILE A 160 20.85 -11.51 -21.73
N ALA A 161 21.04 -12.78 -21.40
CA ALA A 161 20.49 -13.91 -22.12
C ALA A 161 19.22 -14.44 -21.43
N SER A 162 18.13 -14.48 -22.17
CA SER A 162 16.80 -14.89 -21.70
C SER A 162 15.98 -15.47 -22.84
N THR A 163 16.49 -16.50 -23.50
CA THR A 163 15.82 -17.22 -24.57
C THR A 163 15.08 -18.45 -24.04
N SER A 164 14.27 -19.06 -24.90
CA SER A 164 13.62 -20.35 -24.64
C SER A 164 14.40 -21.52 -25.26
N SER A 165 15.70 -21.37 -25.49
CA SER A 165 16.53 -22.40 -26.12
C SER A 165 16.73 -23.58 -25.17
N THR A 166 16.80 -24.79 -25.71
CA THR A 166 17.18 -25.99 -24.96
C THR A 166 18.68 -26.30 -25.07
N ARG A 167 19.43 -25.44 -25.76
CA ARG A 167 20.88 -25.53 -25.97
C ARG A 167 21.52 -24.18 -25.71
N PHE A 168 22.81 -24.18 -25.38
CA PHE A 168 23.59 -22.95 -25.27
C PHE A 168 23.57 -22.16 -26.58
N VAL A 169 23.13 -20.91 -26.47
CA VAL A 169 23.14 -19.90 -27.54
C VAL A 169 24.49 -19.19 -27.58
N ILE A 170 25.09 -18.96 -26.41
CA ILE A 170 26.40 -18.35 -26.26
C ILE A 170 27.39 -19.44 -25.85
N THR A 171 28.26 -19.84 -26.78
CA THR A 171 29.26 -20.90 -26.57
C THR A 171 30.68 -20.35 -26.61
N PRO A 172 31.69 -21.12 -26.13
CA PRO A 172 33.08 -20.73 -26.24
C PRO A 172 33.53 -20.50 -27.70
N GLU A 173 33.01 -21.27 -28.65
CA GLU A 173 33.32 -21.14 -30.07
C GLU A 173 32.82 -19.81 -30.63
N LEU A 174 31.61 -19.38 -30.24
CA LEU A 174 31.07 -18.06 -30.57
C LEU A 174 31.90 -16.94 -29.92
N MET A 175 32.31 -17.13 -28.66
CA MET A 175 32.95 -16.08 -27.87
C MET A 175 34.43 -15.85 -28.18
N LYS A 176 35.18 -16.86 -28.67
CA LYS A 176 36.59 -16.70 -29.08
C LYS A 176 36.84 -15.51 -30.01
N PRO A 177 36.15 -15.36 -31.16
CA PRO A 177 36.34 -14.20 -32.03
C PRO A 177 35.82 -12.89 -31.39
N VAL A 178 34.76 -12.96 -30.58
CA VAL A 178 34.20 -11.81 -29.85
C VAL A 178 35.24 -11.20 -28.91
N ILE A 179 35.85 -12.01 -28.05
CA ILE A 179 36.85 -11.56 -27.08
C ILE A 179 38.05 -10.92 -27.79
N LYS A 180 38.50 -11.52 -28.90
CA LYS A 180 39.58 -10.95 -29.72
C LYS A 180 39.20 -9.57 -30.28
N ALA A 181 37.97 -9.40 -30.75
CA ALA A 181 37.48 -8.12 -31.27
C ALA A 181 37.34 -7.04 -30.17
N ARG A 182 37.04 -7.46 -28.94
CA ARG A 182 36.84 -6.55 -27.79
C ARG A 182 38.10 -5.90 -27.24
N ARG A 183 39.30 -6.39 -27.60
CA ARG A 183 40.60 -5.85 -27.17
C ARG A 183 40.67 -5.63 -25.64
N HIS A 184 40.41 -6.69 -24.86
CA HIS A 184 40.43 -6.68 -23.39
C HIS A 184 39.35 -5.85 -22.69
N ARG A 185 38.32 -5.35 -23.42
CA ARG A 185 37.17 -4.71 -22.78
C ARG A 185 36.30 -5.75 -22.07
N PRO A 186 36.03 -5.56 -20.76
CA PRO A 186 35.23 -6.50 -19.99
C PRO A 186 33.80 -6.60 -20.55
N LEU A 187 33.24 -7.81 -20.54
CA LEU A 187 31.84 -8.07 -20.84
C LEU A 187 31.16 -8.56 -19.58
N PHE A 188 30.12 -7.86 -19.15
CA PHE A 188 29.24 -8.32 -18.09
C PHE A 188 28.09 -9.12 -18.71
N LEU A 189 28.05 -10.43 -18.47
CA LEU A 189 27.10 -11.36 -19.08
C LEU A 189 26.20 -11.96 -18.01
N ILE A 190 24.89 -11.87 -18.21
CA ILE A 190 23.89 -12.32 -17.26
C ILE A 190 23.02 -13.37 -17.94
N ASP A 191 23.01 -14.60 -17.43
CA ASP A 191 22.20 -15.69 -17.93
C ASP A 191 20.99 -15.91 -17.01
N ILE A 192 19.83 -15.46 -17.46
CA ILE A 192 18.56 -15.62 -16.74
C ILE A 192 17.64 -16.64 -17.41
N ALA A 193 18.18 -17.49 -18.29
CA ALA A 193 17.43 -18.54 -18.98
C ALA A 193 17.44 -19.86 -18.20
N VAL A 194 16.31 -20.58 -18.27
CA VAL A 194 16.16 -21.93 -17.73
C VAL A 194 15.48 -22.81 -18.79
N PRO A 195 16.18 -23.76 -19.42
CA PRO A 195 17.62 -24.09 -19.29
C PRO A 195 18.57 -22.95 -19.72
N ARG A 196 19.82 -22.99 -19.25
CA ARG A 196 20.84 -21.96 -19.47
C ARG A 196 21.11 -21.68 -20.95
N ASP A 197 21.22 -20.40 -21.29
CA ASP A 197 21.59 -19.95 -22.63
C ASP A 197 23.11 -19.87 -22.82
N VAL A 198 23.86 -19.70 -21.74
CA VAL A 198 25.30 -19.52 -21.78
C VAL A 198 25.99 -20.79 -21.30
N ASP A 199 26.92 -21.30 -22.10
CA ASP A 199 27.79 -22.38 -21.69
C ASP A 199 28.66 -21.90 -20.51
N PRO A 200 28.68 -22.58 -19.34
CA PRO A 200 29.46 -22.14 -18.17
C PRO A 200 30.94 -21.89 -18.45
N ARG A 201 31.54 -22.60 -19.43
CA ARG A 201 32.95 -22.42 -19.84
C ARG A 201 33.22 -21.03 -20.42
N VAL A 202 32.19 -20.29 -20.83
CA VAL A 202 32.32 -18.88 -21.25
C VAL A 202 32.71 -17.99 -20.08
N GLY A 203 32.29 -18.32 -18.85
CA GLY A 203 32.68 -17.59 -17.63
C GLY A 203 34.15 -17.78 -17.24
N GLU A 204 34.82 -18.82 -17.75
CA GLU A 204 36.25 -19.06 -17.54
C GLU A 204 37.14 -18.24 -18.49
N MET A 205 36.54 -17.57 -19.48
CA MET A 205 37.28 -16.77 -20.46
C MET A 205 37.68 -15.42 -19.88
N GLU A 206 38.89 -14.96 -20.22
CA GLU A 206 39.39 -13.67 -19.75
C GLU A 206 38.45 -12.52 -20.15
N TYR A 207 38.25 -11.58 -19.22
CA TYR A 207 37.42 -10.39 -19.40
C TYR A 207 35.93 -10.67 -19.60
N VAL A 208 35.45 -11.89 -19.31
CA VAL A 208 34.02 -12.22 -19.26
C VAL A 208 33.60 -12.46 -17.82
N PHE A 209 32.59 -11.72 -17.36
CA PHE A 209 32.02 -11.88 -16.03
C PHE A 209 30.60 -12.44 -16.20
N LEU A 210 30.47 -13.76 -16.09
CA LEU A 210 29.21 -14.47 -16.21
C LEU A 210 28.54 -14.58 -14.83
N TYR A 211 27.27 -14.20 -14.77
CA TYR A 211 26.39 -14.40 -13.62
C TYR A 211 25.15 -15.16 -14.08
N ASP A 212 24.70 -16.13 -13.31
CA ASP A 212 23.43 -16.80 -13.55
C ASP A 212 22.34 -16.42 -12.56
N VAL A 213 21.17 -17.03 -12.72
CA VAL A 213 20.03 -16.84 -11.81
C VAL A 213 20.42 -17.12 -10.37
N ASP A 214 21.19 -18.18 -10.11
CA ASP A 214 21.55 -18.58 -8.74
C ASP A 214 22.50 -17.55 -8.11
N ASP A 215 23.47 -17.02 -8.87
CA ASP A 215 24.36 -15.94 -8.42
C ASP A 215 23.56 -14.67 -8.08
N LEU A 216 22.58 -14.32 -8.92
CA LEU A 216 21.71 -13.17 -8.68
C LEU A 216 20.81 -13.38 -7.46
N GLU A 217 20.31 -14.60 -7.23
CA GLU A 217 19.56 -14.95 -6.02
C GLU A 217 20.41 -14.81 -4.75
N GLN A 218 21.70 -15.18 -4.79
CA GLN A 218 22.60 -14.97 -3.66
C GLN A 218 22.79 -13.47 -3.34
N VAL A 219 22.96 -12.63 -4.37
CA VAL A 219 23.02 -11.17 -4.20
C VAL A 219 21.69 -10.61 -3.68
N ALA A 220 20.55 -11.20 -4.07
CA ALA A 220 19.24 -10.88 -3.51
C ALA A 220 19.18 -11.18 -2.01
N GLN A 221 19.75 -12.33 -1.61
CA GLN A 221 19.74 -12.83 -0.25
C GLN A 221 20.62 -11.99 0.69
N GLU A 222 21.77 -11.50 0.23
CA GLU A 222 22.67 -10.64 1.02
C GLU A 222 22.00 -9.28 1.36
N ASN A 223 21.08 -8.80 0.52
CA ASN A 223 20.23 -7.62 0.81
C ASN A 223 19.21 -7.85 1.94
N LEU A 224 18.95 -9.10 2.39
CA LEU A 224 17.96 -9.37 3.45
C LEU A 224 18.37 -8.86 4.84
N ASN A 225 19.67 -8.74 5.13
CA ASN A 225 20.13 -8.18 6.41
C ASN A 225 19.82 -6.67 6.52
N ALA A 226 19.84 -5.96 5.38
CA ALA A 226 19.34 -4.59 5.31
C ALA A 226 17.81 -4.56 5.51
N ARG A 227 17.07 -5.52 4.91
CA ARG A 227 15.61 -5.61 5.08
C ARG A 227 15.15 -5.88 6.51
N ARG A 228 15.88 -6.66 7.32
CA ARG A 228 15.51 -6.86 8.74
C ARG A 228 15.44 -5.53 9.50
N ARG A 229 16.43 -4.65 9.29
CA ARG A 229 16.48 -3.32 9.93
C ARG A 229 15.34 -2.41 9.47
N GLU A 230 14.96 -2.52 8.19
CA GLU A 230 13.84 -1.76 7.61
C GLU A 230 12.48 -2.31 8.03
N ALA A 231 12.34 -3.63 8.17
CA ALA A 231 11.16 -4.27 8.74
C ALA A 231 10.98 -3.83 10.21
N ASP A 232 12.06 -3.75 11.00
CA ASP A 232 11.99 -3.21 12.36
C ASP A 232 11.55 -1.74 12.38
N ALA A 233 11.98 -0.93 11.40
CA ALA A 233 11.54 0.45 11.26
C ALA A 233 10.05 0.56 10.92
N ALA A 234 9.58 -0.26 9.97
CA ALA A 234 8.17 -0.33 9.61
C ALA A 234 7.30 -0.80 10.78
N GLU A 235 7.75 -1.80 11.55
CA GLU A 235 7.06 -2.30 12.75
C GLU A 235 6.95 -1.23 13.85
N ARG A 236 7.96 -0.36 14.00
CA ARG A 236 7.88 0.79 14.90
C ARG A 236 6.79 1.77 14.45
N ILE A 237 6.71 2.07 13.16
CA ILE A 237 5.65 2.93 12.60
C ILE A 237 4.29 2.31 12.88
N VAL A 238 4.09 1.03 12.55
CA VAL A 238 2.83 0.31 12.80
C VAL A 238 2.46 0.37 14.29
N THR A 239 3.40 0.10 15.19
CA THR A 239 3.15 0.12 16.64
C THR A 239 2.69 1.49 17.13
N MET A 240 3.33 2.57 16.67
CA MET A 240 2.92 3.93 17.03
C MET A 240 1.51 4.28 16.51
N GLU A 241 1.20 3.88 15.28
CA GLU A 241 -0.08 4.17 14.64
C GLU A 241 -1.23 3.34 15.21
N VAL A 242 -0.98 2.08 15.59
CA VAL A 242 -1.94 1.25 16.35
C VAL A 242 -2.30 1.92 17.67
N ALA A 243 -1.29 2.40 18.42
CA ALA A 243 -1.54 3.13 19.66
C ALA A 243 -2.34 4.43 19.43
N ALA A 244 -2.11 5.13 18.31
CA ALA A 244 -2.88 6.31 17.93
C ALA A 244 -4.33 5.98 17.57
N PHE A 245 -4.56 4.89 16.85
CA PHE A 245 -5.90 4.40 16.54
C PHE A 245 -6.67 4.01 17.80
N GLU A 246 -6.02 3.31 18.73
CA GLU A 246 -6.65 2.91 20.00
C GLU A 246 -7.03 4.10 20.87
N ARG A 247 -6.18 5.13 20.94
CA ARG A 247 -6.52 6.42 21.58
C ARG A 247 -7.78 7.03 20.96
N TRP A 248 -7.81 7.15 19.63
CA TRP A 248 -9.00 7.63 18.95
C TRP A 248 -10.25 6.78 19.26
N ARG A 249 -10.13 5.44 19.25
CA ARG A 249 -11.23 4.52 19.53
C ARG A 249 -11.79 4.72 20.93
N ARG A 250 -10.93 4.89 21.94
CA ARG A 250 -11.33 5.20 23.33
C ARG A 250 -12.03 6.56 23.43
N SER A 251 -11.52 7.58 22.73
CA SER A 251 -12.19 8.89 22.69
C SER A 251 -13.61 8.85 22.09
N GLY A 252 -13.87 7.90 21.20
CA GLY A 252 -15.21 7.66 20.63
C GLY A 252 -16.25 7.21 21.66
N VAL A 253 -15.84 6.58 22.75
CA VAL A 253 -16.70 6.13 23.87
C VAL A 253 -17.37 7.32 24.58
N LEU A 254 -16.76 8.50 24.51
CA LEU A 254 -17.30 9.70 25.15
C LEU A 254 -18.51 10.29 24.42
N LYS A 255 -18.64 10.03 23.11
CA LYS A 255 -19.63 10.72 22.26
C LYS A 255 -21.08 10.52 22.75
N PRO A 256 -21.55 9.30 23.08
CA PRO A 256 -22.91 9.10 23.63
C PRO A 256 -23.13 9.86 24.94
N THR A 257 -22.12 9.88 25.82
CA THR A 257 -22.22 10.59 27.11
C THR A 257 -22.25 12.11 26.93
N ILE A 258 -21.48 12.67 26.00
CA ILE A 258 -21.53 14.11 25.68
C ILE A 258 -22.92 14.50 25.12
N VAL A 259 -23.53 13.64 24.29
CA VAL A 259 -24.89 13.86 23.78
C VAL A 259 -25.90 13.83 24.93
N ALA A 260 -25.83 12.82 25.80
CA ALA A 260 -26.72 12.68 26.95
C ALA A 260 -26.57 13.86 27.94
N LEU A 261 -25.34 14.33 28.21
CA LEU A 261 -25.07 15.51 29.04
C LEU A 261 -25.76 16.76 28.48
N ARG A 262 -25.63 17.00 27.18
CA ARG A 262 -26.29 18.14 26.51
C ARG A 262 -27.80 18.03 26.60
N GLN A 263 -28.37 16.85 26.36
CA GLN A 263 -29.82 16.63 26.45
C GLN A 263 -30.34 16.85 27.87
N LYS A 264 -29.68 16.31 28.91
CA LYS A 264 -30.09 16.49 30.32
C LYS A 264 -30.05 17.95 30.74
N VAL A 265 -28.95 18.67 30.47
CA VAL A 265 -28.81 20.08 30.86
C VAL A 265 -29.79 20.95 30.10
N ARG A 266 -29.90 20.78 28.77
CA ARG A 266 -30.84 21.55 27.95
C ARG A 266 -32.28 21.31 28.39
N GLY A 267 -32.68 20.05 28.57
CA GLY A 267 -34.03 19.69 29.02
C GLY A 267 -34.38 20.26 30.40
N THR A 268 -33.41 20.35 31.32
CA THR A 268 -33.60 21.00 32.63
C THR A 268 -33.87 22.50 32.47
N LEU A 269 -33.09 23.19 31.63
CA LEU A 269 -33.26 24.62 31.36
C LEU A 269 -34.57 24.90 30.61
N GLU A 270 -34.94 24.05 29.66
CA GLU A 270 -36.21 24.15 28.92
C GLU A 270 -37.41 23.99 29.85
N ALA A 271 -37.38 23.02 30.78
CA ALA A 271 -38.44 22.83 31.76
C ALA A 271 -38.64 24.07 32.66
N GLU A 272 -37.57 24.73 33.08
CA GLU A 272 -37.66 25.97 33.87
C GLU A 272 -38.18 27.15 33.04
N LEU A 273 -37.80 27.24 31.76
CA LEU A 273 -38.35 28.24 30.85
C LEU A 273 -39.86 28.03 30.66
N GLU A 274 -40.31 26.80 30.44
CA GLU A 274 -41.73 26.47 30.28
C GLU A 274 -42.55 26.79 31.54
N ARG A 275 -41.98 26.64 32.74
CA ARG A 275 -42.63 27.03 34.01
C ARG A 275 -42.71 28.55 34.19
N THR A 276 -41.76 29.29 33.63
CA THR A 276 -41.65 30.74 33.80
C THR A 276 -42.46 31.51 32.76
N LEU A 277 -42.53 31.02 31.52
CA LEU A 277 -43.23 31.65 30.40
C LEU A 277 -44.69 32.08 30.72
N PRO A 278 -45.54 31.26 31.37
CA PRO A 278 -46.91 31.64 31.70
C PRO A 278 -47.02 32.83 32.68
N ARG A 279 -45.97 33.12 33.44
CA ARG A 279 -45.92 34.23 34.41
C ARG A 279 -45.50 35.55 33.76
N LEU A 280 -45.04 35.51 32.51
CA LEU A 280 -44.66 36.68 31.73
C LEU A 280 -45.83 37.07 30.83
N SER A 281 -46.36 38.29 31.01
CA SER A 281 -47.38 38.83 30.10
C SER A 281 -46.74 39.34 28.81
N GLY A 282 -47.27 38.90 27.66
CA GLY A 282 -46.95 39.50 26.36
C GLY A 282 -45.71 38.96 25.62
N VAL A 283 -45.20 37.77 25.95
CA VAL A 283 -44.04 37.18 25.24
C VAL A 283 -44.36 36.89 23.78
N THR A 284 -43.64 37.54 22.89
CA THR A 284 -43.73 37.37 21.44
C THR A 284 -42.91 36.17 20.95
N GLU A 285 -43.19 35.67 19.75
CA GLU A 285 -42.42 34.59 19.11
C GLU A 285 -40.94 34.97 18.84
N ARG A 286 -40.66 36.26 18.71
CA ARG A 286 -39.28 36.77 18.59
C ARG A 286 -38.53 36.65 19.93
N GLU A 287 -39.18 36.97 21.03
CA GLU A 287 -38.61 36.84 22.38
C GLU A 287 -38.43 35.36 22.75
N ARG A 288 -39.40 34.51 22.42
CA ARG A 288 -39.29 33.05 22.60
C ARG A 288 -38.06 32.46 21.92
N ARG A 289 -37.81 32.82 20.65
CA ARG A 289 -36.60 32.40 19.92
C ARG A 289 -35.31 32.97 20.52
N SER A 290 -35.37 34.15 21.13
CA SER A 290 -34.20 34.74 21.79
C SER A 290 -33.88 34.01 23.10
N LEU A 291 -34.91 33.55 23.83
CA LEU A 291 -34.78 32.73 25.03
C LEU A 291 -34.25 31.33 24.70
N ASP A 292 -34.69 30.71 23.61
CA ASP A 292 -34.16 29.42 23.15
C ASP A 292 -32.66 29.50 22.81
N LYS A 293 -32.25 30.55 22.08
CA LYS A 293 -30.81 30.83 21.85
C LYS A 293 -30.03 31.05 23.14
N MET A 294 -30.67 31.66 24.15
CA MET A 294 -30.05 31.84 25.47
C MET A 294 -29.86 30.50 26.17
N ILE A 295 -30.84 29.58 26.10
CA ILE A 295 -30.72 28.21 26.62
C ILE A 295 -29.55 27.48 25.95
N ASP A 296 -29.40 27.58 24.63
CA ASP A 296 -28.27 26.98 23.91
C ASP A 296 -26.92 27.55 24.37
N ALA A 297 -26.84 28.87 24.52
CA ALA A 297 -25.64 29.53 25.02
C ALA A 297 -25.31 29.10 26.45
N MET A 298 -26.32 29.01 27.33
CA MET A 298 -26.16 28.55 28.71
C MET A 298 -25.74 27.08 28.77
N THR A 299 -26.37 26.21 27.99
CA THR A 299 -26.02 24.78 27.90
C THR A 299 -24.56 24.62 27.49
N ASN A 300 -24.12 25.34 26.46
CA ASN A 300 -22.73 25.31 26.02
C ASN A 300 -21.78 25.87 27.09
N LYS A 301 -22.11 26.97 27.74
CA LYS A 301 -21.26 27.62 28.76
C LYS A 301 -21.11 26.77 30.02
N LEU A 302 -22.19 26.13 30.47
CA LEU A 302 -22.20 25.25 31.64
C LEU A 302 -21.43 23.95 31.37
N LEU A 303 -21.56 23.37 30.18
CA LEU A 303 -20.93 22.11 29.83
C LEU A 303 -19.52 22.25 29.26
N HIS A 304 -19.06 23.46 28.92
CA HIS A 304 -17.77 23.67 28.26
C HIS A 304 -16.61 23.01 29.03
N ARG A 305 -16.50 23.29 30.34
CA ARG A 305 -15.42 22.74 31.17
C ARG A 305 -15.53 21.21 31.28
N THR A 306 -16.71 20.69 31.61
CA THR A 306 -16.94 19.24 31.75
C THR A 306 -16.62 18.48 30.46
N ILE A 307 -17.08 18.97 29.30
CA ILE A 307 -16.80 18.34 27.99
C ILE A 307 -15.31 18.45 27.66
N SER A 308 -14.67 19.59 27.97
CA SER A 308 -13.24 19.77 27.75
C SER A 308 -12.42 18.79 28.59
N GLU A 309 -12.72 18.65 29.88
CA GLU A 309 -12.01 17.72 30.78
C GLU A 309 -12.21 16.25 30.36
N LEU A 310 -13.44 15.87 30.00
CA LEU A 310 -13.74 14.53 29.48
C LEU A 310 -12.94 14.23 28.20
N LYS A 311 -12.83 15.19 27.28
CA LYS A 311 -12.05 15.02 26.04
C LYS A 311 -10.55 14.96 26.30
N SER A 312 -10.04 15.81 27.19
CA SER A 312 -8.60 15.87 27.50
C SER A 312 -8.10 14.62 28.21
N HIS A 313 -8.95 13.95 28.98
CA HIS A 313 -8.60 12.74 29.73
C HIS A 313 -9.08 11.44 29.07
N ALA A 314 -9.66 11.51 27.87
CA ALA A 314 -10.28 10.38 27.16
C ALA A 314 -9.41 9.11 27.07
N ASP A 315 -8.09 9.30 27.05
CA ASP A 315 -7.09 8.25 26.84
C ASP A 315 -6.39 7.80 28.13
N THR A 316 -6.84 8.29 29.29
CA THR A 316 -6.22 8.04 30.60
C THR A 316 -7.15 7.18 31.49
N PRO A 317 -6.61 6.36 32.41
CA PRO A 317 -7.42 5.67 33.43
C PRO A 317 -8.32 6.62 34.23
N GLU A 318 -7.84 7.85 34.44
CA GLU A 318 -8.57 8.94 35.08
C GLU A 318 -9.79 9.36 34.26
N GLY A 319 -9.72 9.29 32.93
CA GLY A 319 -10.83 9.58 32.02
C GLY A 319 -12.01 8.64 32.17
N GLU A 320 -11.77 7.34 32.39
CA GLU A 320 -12.85 6.39 32.66
C GLU A 320 -13.54 6.69 33.99
N ALA A 321 -12.75 7.03 35.03
CA ALA A 321 -13.30 7.46 36.30
C ALA A 321 -14.12 8.74 36.13
N LEU A 322 -13.59 9.74 35.43
CA LEU A 322 -14.27 11.01 35.16
C LEU A 322 -15.58 10.80 34.38
N LEU A 323 -15.58 9.90 33.40
CA LEU A 323 -16.78 9.52 32.64
C LEU A 323 -17.85 8.89 33.54
N ARG A 324 -17.46 7.96 34.43
CA ARG A 324 -18.39 7.36 35.42
C ARG A 324 -18.97 8.41 36.36
N HIS A 325 -18.14 9.31 36.89
CA HIS A 325 -18.61 10.40 37.76
C HIS A 325 -19.54 11.36 37.03
N ALA A 326 -19.23 11.72 35.78
CA ALA A 326 -20.11 12.56 34.98
C ALA A 326 -21.48 11.91 34.74
N ARG A 327 -21.53 10.59 34.48
CA ARG A 327 -22.81 9.87 34.37
C ARG A 327 -23.58 9.86 35.68
N LEU A 328 -22.91 9.65 36.81
CA LEU A 328 -23.52 9.66 38.14
C LEU A 328 -24.06 11.05 38.52
N LEU A 329 -23.23 12.09 38.40
CA LEU A 329 -23.56 13.46 38.81
C LEU A 329 -24.71 14.07 37.99
N TYR A 330 -24.82 13.70 36.72
CA TYR A 330 -25.88 14.18 35.83
C TYR A 330 -27.02 13.17 35.66
N GLU A 331 -27.00 12.06 36.41
CA GLU A 331 -28.02 11.00 36.35
C GLU A 331 -28.32 10.55 34.92
N LEU A 332 -27.27 10.32 34.14
CA LEU A 332 -27.40 9.89 32.76
C LEU A 332 -27.70 8.39 32.75
N GLU A 333 -28.90 8.01 32.31
CA GLU A 333 -29.22 6.61 32.08
C GLU A 333 -28.22 6.01 31.09
N ASP A 334 -27.82 4.75 31.32
CA ASP A 334 -27.01 4.03 30.34
C ASP A 334 -27.82 3.93 29.04
N ALA A 335 -27.36 4.63 28.00
CA ALA A 335 -27.92 4.64 26.64
C ALA A 335 -27.78 3.28 25.92
N LYS A 336 -27.94 2.17 26.64
CA LYS A 336 -28.07 0.81 26.12
C LYS A 336 -29.54 0.40 25.89
N SER A 337 -30.53 1.24 26.22
CA SER A 337 -31.95 0.88 26.10
C SER A 337 -32.77 1.70 25.09
N ALA A 338 -32.17 2.60 24.30
CA ALA A 338 -32.90 3.22 23.20
C ALA A 338 -32.97 2.23 22.02
N PRO A 339 -34.16 1.79 21.56
CA PRO A 339 -34.26 1.04 20.33
C PRO A 339 -33.73 1.92 19.20
N GLN A 340 -32.78 1.41 18.41
CA GLN A 340 -32.43 2.07 17.16
C GLN A 340 -33.70 2.13 16.30
N PRO A 341 -34.03 3.27 15.66
CA PRO A 341 -35.14 3.30 14.73
C PRO A 341 -34.82 2.31 13.61
N GLU A 342 -35.70 1.33 13.40
CA GLU A 342 -35.61 0.44 12.26
C GLU A 342 -35.51 1.26 10.97
N PRO A 343 -34.66 0.88 10.02
CA PRO A 343 -34.68 1.50 8.70
C PRO A 343 -36.06 1.21 8.10
N THR A 344 -36.86 2.25 7.94
CA THR A 344 -38.17 2.20 7.27
C THR A 344 -38.02 1.49 5.94
N SER A 345 -38.70 0.35 5.79
CA SER A 345 -38.69 -0.50 4.60
C SER A 345 -39.45 0.08 3.39
N ASP A 346 -39.72 1.39 3.37
CA ASP A 346 -40.38 2.07 2.25
C ASP A 346 -39.33 2.59 1.26
N GLY A 347 -38.80 1.68 0.45
CA GLY A 347 -37.86 2.04 -0.61
C GLY A 347 -37.53 0.97 -1.64
N VAL A 348 -38.06 -0.25 -1.53
CA VAL A 348 -37.77 -1.34 -2.48
C VAL A 348 -39.04 -2.09 -2.89
N GLN A 349 -40.05 -1.37 -3.39
CA GLN A 349 -41.10 -1.97 -4.23
C GLN A 349 -41.57 -0.99 -5.30
N LYS A 350 -40.75 -0.74 -6.32
CA LYS A 350 -41.22 -0.31 -7.65
C LYS A 350 -40.11 -0.43 -8.69
N LYS A 351 -40.00 -1.61 -9.31
CA LYS A 351 -39.67 -1.83 -10.73
C LYS A 351 -39.37 -3.31 -10.98
N LEU A 352 -40.42 -4.10 -11.18
CA LEU A 352 -40.42 -5.24 -12.08
C LEU A 352 -41.84 -5.36 -12.64
N ALA A 353 -42.07 -4.69 -13.77
CA ALA A 353 -43.24 -4.92 -14.60
C ALA A 353 -42.96 -6.16 -15.47
N PRO A 354 -43.87 -7.14 -15.57
CA PRO A 354 -43.69 -8.26 -16.46
C PRO A 354 -44.01 -7.86 -17.90
N ALA A 355 -43.10 -8.23 -18.81
CA ALA A 355 -43.34 -8.20 -20.24
C ALA A 355 -44.52 -9.13 -20.58
N LYS A 356 -45.65 -8.55 -20.99
CA LYS A 356 -46.72 -9.28 -21.67
C LYS A 356 -46.36 -9.37 -23.14
N GLY A 357 -46.07 -10.59 -23.59
CA GLY A 357 -46.11 -10.96 -25.00
C GLY A 357 -47.53 -11.35 -25.45
N LYS A 358 -47.69 -11.30 -26.78
CA LYS A 358 -48.80 -11.75 -27.64
C LYS A 358 -49.90 -10.72 -27.94
N SER A 359 -49.76 -10.02 -29.07
CA SER A 359 -50.28 -10.47 -30.37
C SER A 359 -49.40 -9.93 -31.50
#